data_AF-A0A3P8HDF5-F1
#
_entry.id   AF-A0A3P8HDF5-F1
#
_cell.length_a   1.000
_cell.length_b   1.000
_cell.length_c   1.000
_cell.angle_alpha   90.00
_cell.angle_beta   90.00
_cell.angle_gamma   90.00
#
_symmetry.space_group_name_H-M   'P 1'
#
loop_
_entity.id
_entity.type
_entity.pdbx_description
1 polymer ?
#
loop_
_entity_poly.entity_id
_entity_poly.type
_entity_poly.pdbx_seq_one_letter_code
_entity_poly.pdbx_strand_id
1 'polypeptide(L)'
;MGLKKHHYKEWISIETLDKIKERKNKKTAINNRWTRAGDFKAYTVYTEADKQMTKSIRADKQKYVEELVTTVEKAAREGNMK
;
A
#
# COMPACT_ATOMS: atom_id res chain seq x y z
N MET A 1 -28.89 41.69 49.26
CA MET A 1 -28.26 41.83 47.92
C MET A 1 -28.05 40.44 47.35
N GLY A 2 -28.98 39.98 46.51
CA GLY A 2 -28.97 38.61 45.98
C GLY A 2 -28.06 38.50 44.77
N LEU A 3 -26.97 37.75 44.89
CA LEU A 3 -26.13 37.36 43.78
C LEU A 3 -26.98 36.51 42.82
N LYS A 4 -27.43 37.13 41.72
CA LYS A 4 -28.00 36.41 40.58
C LYS A 4 -26.91 35.48 40.06
N LYS A 5 -27.01 34.20 40.43
CA LYS A 5 -26.22 33.15 39.84
C LYS A 5 -26.53 33.19 38.35
N HIS A 6 -25.57 33.67 37.57
CA HIS A 6 -25.62 33.59 36.13
C HIS A 6 -25.61 32.11 35.81
N HIS A 7 -26.81 31.53 35.68
CA HIS A 7 -26.98 30.28 35.00
C HIS A 7 -26.45 30.56 33.61
N TYR A 8 -25.25 30.05 33.31
CA TYR A 8 -24.86 29.82 31.94
C TYR A 8 -26.09 29.19 31.31
N LYS A 9 -26.67 29.88 30.33
CA LYS A 9 -27.80 29.36 29.59
C LYS A 9 -27.22 28.14 28.89
N GLU A 10 -27.36 26.97 29.51
CA GLU A 10 -26.96 25.65 29.03
C GLU A 10 -27.83 25.32 27.81
N TRP A 11 -27.77 26.17 26.79
CA TRP A 11 -28.40 25.86 25.51
C TRP A 11 -27.71 24.66 24.86
N ILE A 12 -26.51 24.30 25.34
CA ILE A 12 -25.82 23.06 25.05
C ILE A 12 -25.19 22.54 26.35
N SER A 13 -25.66 21.40 26.85
CA SER A 13 -25.08 20.72 28.03
C SER A 13 -23.62 20.30 27.75
N ILE A 14 -22.76 20.32 28.76
CA ILE A 14 -21.37 19.83 28.67
C ILE A 14 -21.32 18.38 28.19
N GLU A 15 -22.28 17.55 28.63
CA GLU A 15 -22.43 16.16 28.18
C GLU A 15 -22.71 16.09 26.67
N THR A 16 -23.42 17.08 26.12
CA THR A 16 -23.68 17.19 24.68
C THR A 16 -22.42 17.57 23.92
N LEU A 17 -21.61 18.49 24.46
CA LEU A 17 -20.32 18.86 23.87
C LEU A 17 -19.34 17.68 23.86
N ASP A 18 -19.29 16.90 24.94
CA ASP A 18 -18.46 15.69 25.00
C ASP A 18 -18.92 14.63 24.00
N LYS A 19 -20.23 14.38 23.88
CA LYS A 19 -20.79 13.47 22.85
C LYS A 19 -20.44 13.93 21.43
N ILE A 20 -20.43 15.24 21.16
CA ILE A 20 -20.01 15.79 19.85
C ILE A 20 -18.51 15.54 19.61
N LYS A 21 -17.68 15.77 20.63
CA LYS A 21 -16.23 15.54 20.56
C LYS A 21 -15.91 14.06 20.33
N GLU A 22 -16.57 13.16 21.05
CA GLU A 22 -16.43 11.71 20.83
C GLU A 22 -16.79 11.29 19.42
N ARG A 23 -17.90 11.78 18.87
CA ARG A 23 -18.32 11.48 17.49
C ARG A 23 -17.29 11.96 16.47
N LYS A 24 -16.72 13.16 16.65
CA LYS A 24 -15.64 13.68 15.79
C LYS A 24 -14.38 12.82 15.85
N ASN A 25 -13.98 12.39 17.04
CA ASN A 25 -12.79 11.55 17.22
C ASN A 25 -12.98 10.17 16.58
N LYS A 26 -14.16 9.54 16.77
CA LYS A 26 -14.50 8.25 16.13
C LYS A 26 -14.46 8.35 14.60
N LYS A 27 -15.03 9.42 14.03
CA LYS A 27 -14.98 9.65 12.58
C LYS A 27 -13.55 9.81 12.07
N THR A 28 -12.71 10.55 12.79
CA THR A 28 -11.31 10.76 12.44
C THR A 28 -10.51 9.46 12.48
N ALA A 29 -10.71 8.63 13.51
CA ALA A 29 -10.07 7.34 13.63
C ALA A 29 -10.44 6.39 12.47
N ILE A 30 -11.71 6.36 12.07
CA ILE A 30 -12.19 5.55 10.93
C ILE A 30 -11.56 6.04 9.62
N ASN A 31 -11.59 7.35 9.35
CA ASN A 31 -11.04 7.92 8.12
C ASN A 31 -9.53 7.67 7.99
N ASN A 32 -8.78 7.80 9.09
CA ASN A 32 -7.35 7.51 9.12
C ASN A 32 -7.08 6.02 8.83
N ARG A 33 -7.91 5.12 9.37
CA ARG A 33 -7.79 3.68 9.13
C ARG A 33 -8.08 3.33 7.67
N TRP A 34 -9.11 3.91 7.06
CA TRP A 34 -9.44 3.68 5.65
C TRP A 34 -8.33 4.15 4.72
N THR A 35 -7.80 5.35 4.96
CA THR A 35 -6.69 5.91 4.15
C THR A 35 -5.45 5.03 4.26
N ARG A 36 -5.02 4.70 5.49
CA ARG A 36 -3.88 3.79 5.72
C ARG A 36 -4.06 2.41 5.10
N ALA A 37 -5.27 1.86 5.15
CA ALA A 37 -5.55 0.57 4.53
C ALA A 37 -5.46 0.63 3.01
N GLY A 38 -5.89 1.74 2.39
CA GLY A 38 -5.71 1.99 0.96
C GLY A 38 -4.23 2.09 0.57
N ASP A 39 -3.47 2.92 1.29
CA ASP A 39 -2.04 3.11 1.07
C ASP A 39 -1.27 1.78 1.23
N PHE A 40 -1.61 1.01 2.27
CA PHE A 40 -1.00 -0.30 2.51
C PHE A 40 -1.30 -1.28 1.38
N LYS A 41 -2.55 -1.35 0.91
CA LYS A 41 -2.92 -2.21 -0.24
C LYS A 41 -2.14 -1.83 -1.50
N ALA A 42 -2.08 -0.53 -1.82
CA ALA A 42 -1.34 -0.05 -2.98
C ALA A 42 0.16 -0.39 -2.86
N TYR A 43 0.75 -0.17 -1.69
CA TYR A 43 2.14 -0.52 -1.41
C TYR A 43 2.41 -2.03 -1.56
N THR A 44 1.52 -2.89 -1.05
CA THR A 44 1.67 -4.35 -1.20
C THR A 44 1.62 -4.78 -2.66
N VAL A 45 0.69 -4.25 -3.45
CA VAL A 45 0.56 -4.56 -4.89
C VAL A 45 1.79 -4.10 -5.65
N TYR A 46 2.26 -2.87 -5.38
CA TYR A 46 3.49 -2.34 -5.98
C TYR A 46 4.70 -3.24 -5.67
N THR A 47 4.88 -3.61 -4.41
CA THR A 47 6.00 -4.46 -3.97
C THR A 47 5.94 -5.86 -4.59
N GLU A 48 4.74 -6.42 -4.76
CA GLU A 48 4.55 -7.72 -5.39
C GLU A 48 4.85 -7.65 -6.90
N ALA A 49 4.36 -6.61 -7.59
CA ALA A 49 4.63 -6.39 -9.00
C ALA A 49 6.13 -6.19 -9.28
N ASP A 50 6.83 -5.41 -8.46
CA ASP A 50 8.29 -5.22 -8.56
C ASP A 50 9.06 -6.54 -8.39
N LYS A 51 8.67 -7.36 -7.41
CA LYS A 51 9.22 -8.71 -7.22
C LYS A 51 8.98 -9.62 -8.42
N GLN A 52 7.82 -9.54 -9.06
CA GLN A 52 7.53 -10.33 -10.26
C GLN A 52 8.33 -9.83 -11.47
N MET A 53 8.43 -8.51 -11.65
CA MET A 53 9.24 -7.90 -12.70
C MET A 53 10.70 -8.35 -12.61
N THR A 54 11.31 -8.23 -11.44
CA THR A 54 12.72 -8.63 -11.22
C THR A 54 12.96 -10.12 -11.49
N LYS A 55 12.01 -11.00 -11.15
CA LYS A 55 12.05 -12.42 -11.50
C LYS A 55 11.96 -12.66 -13.01
N SER A 56 11.06 -11.96 -13.71
CA SER A 56 10.90 -12.09 -15.17
C SER A 56 12.18 -11.68 -15.90
N ILE A 57 12.79 -10.55 -15.54
CA ILE A 57 14.05 -10.07 -16.11
C ILE A 57 15.17 -11.11 -15.94
N ARG A 58 15.23 -11.78 -14.77
CA ARG A 58 16.20 -12.84 -14.53
C ARG A 58 15.96 -14.05 -15.43
N ALA A 59 14.70 -14.48 -15.56
CA ALA A 59 14.34 -15.61 -16.41
C ALA A 59 14.65 -15.34 -17.88
N ASP A 60 14.31 -14.15 -18.38
CA ASP A 60 14.58 -13.75 -19.77
C ASP A 60 16.09 -13.73 -20.08
N LYS A 61 16.90 -13.22 -19.15
CA LYS A 61 18.38 -13.27 -19.28
C LYS A 61 18.91 -14.69 -19.34
N GLN A 62 18.39 -15.60 -18.51
CA GLN A 62 18.80 -17.00 -18.52
C GLN A 62 18.43 -17.68 -19.85
N LYS A 63 17.21 -17.44 -20.32
CA LYS A 63 16.73 -17.96 -21.60
C LYS A 63 17.60 -17.48 -22.77
N TYR A 64 17.93 -16.18 -22.79
CA TYR A 64 18.80 -15.62 -23.83
C TYR A 64 20.18 -16.28 -23.86
N VAL A 65 20.79 -16.50 -22.68
CA VAL A 65 22.09 -17.19 -22.59
C VAL A 65 22.00 -18.64 -23.08
N GLU A 66 20.93 -19.36 -22.72
CA GLU A 66 20.71 -20.75 -23.15
C GLU A 66 20.50 -20.86 -24.66
N GLU A 67 19.75 -19.94 -25.27
CA GLU A 67 19.59 -19.86 -26.73
C GLU A 67 20.93 -19.61 -27.46
N LEU A 68 21.79 -18.75 -26.90
CA LEU A 68 23.14 -18.54 -27.44
C LEU A 68 23.98 -19.82 -27.33
N VAL A 69 23.99 -20.48 -26.18
CA VAL A 69 24.75 -21.73 -25.96
C VAL A 69 24.29 -22.80 -26.94
N THR A 70 22.99 -23.03 -27.06
CA THR A 70 22.43 -24.04 -27.98
C THR A 70 22.75 -23.73 -29.45
N THR A 71 22.84 -22.46 -29.83
CA THR A 71 23.23 -22.05 -31.18
C THR A 71 24.71 -22.34 -31.44
N VAL A 72 25.59 -22.03 -30.48
CA VAL A 72 27.03 -22.32 -30.57
C VAL A 72 27.29 -23.83 -30.64
N GLU A 73 26.61 -24.63 -29.82
CA GLU A 73 26.74 -26.08 -29.85
C GLU A 73 26.31 -26.69 -31.20
N LYS A 74 25.21 -26.20 -31.78
CA LYS A 74 24.76 -26.63 -33.11
C LYS A 74 25.80 -26.30 -34.18
N ALA A 75 26.32 -25.07 -34.18
CA ALA A 75 27.36 -24.65 -35.14
C ALA A 75 28.66 -25.46 -34.99
N ALA A 76 29.07 -25.79 -33.77
CA ALA A 76 30.26 -26.63 -33.53
C ALA A 76 30.07 -28.07 -34.04
N ARG A 77 28.88 -28.66 -33.86
CA ARG A 77 28.56 -29.98 -34.42
C ARG A 77 28.53 -29.98 -35.95
N GLU A 78 27.98 -28.93 -36.55
CA GLU A 78 27.89 -28.79 -38.00
C GLU A 78 29.28 -28.52 -38.63
N GLY A 79 30.14 -27.76 -37.96
CA GLY A 79 31.53 -27.53 -38.36
C GLY A 79 32.43 -28.78 -38.28
N ASN A 80 32.09 -29.76 -37.41
CA ASN A 80 32.78 -31.05 -37.29
C ASN A 80 32.37 -32.08 -38.37
N MET A 81 31.53 -31.71 -39.35
CA MET A 81 31.20 -32.55 -40.51
C MET A 81 32.16 -32.37 -41.71
N LYS A 82 33.34 -31.78 -41.50
CA LYS A 82 34.43 -31.69 -42.48
C LYS A 82 35.57 -32.63 -42.14
#